data_AF-A0A966W902-F1
#
_entry.id   AF-A0A966W902-F1
#
_cell.length_a   1.000
_cell.length_b   1.000
_cell.length_c   1.000
_cell.angle_alpha   90.00
_cell.angle_beta   90.00
_cell.angle_gamma   90.00
#
_symmetry.space_group_name_H-M   'P 1'
#
loop_
_entity.id
_entity.type
_entity.pdbx_description
1 polymer ?
#
loop_
_entity_poly.entity_id
_entity_poly.type
_entity_poly.pdbx_seq_one_letter_code
_entity_poly.pdbx_strand_id
1 'polypeptide(L)'
;MTASLAPERTTAPLIPPSTHRYADLIHRLEAGGSMLPDTPENLKQIIGIYKAYAVPMDFYWRDLLYIAERVFLNPLPAFKYFISKEYLDLPNSYAGEQSKLRIWRGGEKAHPELLAFMERGET
;
A
#
# COMPACT_ATOMS: atom_id res chain seq x y z
N MET A 1 38.38 -16.92 -34.05
CA MET A 1 37.76 -17.93 -33.17
C MET A 1 36.27 -17.70 -33.18
N THR A 2 35.53 -18.52 -33.93
CA THR A 2 34.07 -18.47 -34.04
C THR A 2 33.47 -19.20 -32.84
N ALA A 3 32.79 -18.46 -31.95
CA ALA A 3 32.07 -19.06 -30.82
C ALA A 3 30.79 -19.70 -31.34
N SER A 4 30.67 -21.02 -31.20
CA SER A 4 29.45 -21.78 -31.45
C SER A 4 28.44 -21.44 -30.36
N LEU A 5 27.32 -20.83 -30.73
CA LEU A 5 26.18 -20.60 -29.82
C LEU A 5 25.50 -21.95 -29.56
N ALA A 6 25.51 -22.38 -28.29
CA ALA A 6 24.77 -23.56 -27.87
C ALA A 6 23.25 -23.34 -28.11
N PRO A 7 22.50 -24.37 -28.51
CA PRO A 7 21.07 -24.24 -28.74
C PRO A 7 20.35 -23.92 -27.42
N GLU A 8 19.52 -22.88 -27.42
CA GLU A 8 18.58 -22.60 -26.34
C GLU A 8 17.74 -23.86 -26.08
N ARG A 9 17.87 -24.44 -24.88
CA ARG A 9 17.02 -25.54 -24.46
C ARG A 9 15.63 -24.99 -24.16
N THR A 10 14.71 -25.09 -25.09
CA THR A 10 13.27 -24.94 -24.81
C THR A 10 12.83 -26.13 -23.96
N THR A 11 12.97 -26.01 -22.64
CA THR A 11 12.43 -27.00 -21.70
C THR A 11 10.91 -26.96 -21.75
N ALA A 12 10.27 -28.11 -22.02
CA ALA A 12 8.83 -28.25 -21.92
C ALA A 12 8.37 -27.82 -20.51
N PRO A 13 7.22 -27.11 -20.39
CA PRO A 13 6.72 -26.67 -19.09
C PRO A 13 6.45 -27.86 -18.17
N LEU A 14 6.84 -27.73 -16.89
CA LEU A 14 6.71 -28.77 -15.87
C LEU A 14 5.25 -29.15 -15.55
N ILE A 15 4.32 -28.25 -15.86
CA ILE A 15 2.89 -28.36 -15.57
C ILE A 15 2.12 -28.18 -16.89
N PRO A 16 1.09 -29.01 -17.17
CA PRO A 16 0.28 -28.84 -18.37
C PRO A 16 -0.45 -27.49 -18.37
N PRO A 17 -0.77 -26.92 -19.55
CA PRO A 17 -1.51 -25.67 -19.63
C PRO A 17 -2.83 -25.69 -18.85
N SER A 18 -3.14 -24.59 -18.16
CA SER A 18 -4.40 -24.46 -17.43
C SER A 18 -5.57 -24.41 -18.40
N THR A 19 -6.65 -25.13 -18.09
CA THR A 19 -7.91 -25.09 -18.86
C THR A 19 -8.86 -24.00 -18.35
N HIS A 20 -8.45 -23.21 -17.35
CA HIS A 20 -9.26 -22.17 -16.75
C HIS A 20 -9.45 -20.98 -17.71
N ARG A 21 -10.58 -20.26 -17.61
CA ARG A 21 -10.86 -19.04 -18.39
C ARG A 21 -9.83 -17.91 -18.22
N TYR A 22 -8.94 -18.02 -17.23
CA TYR A 22 -7.85 -17.09 -16.94
C TYR A 22 -6.49 -17.78 -17.02
N ALA A 23 -6.34 -18.76 -17.91
CA ALA A 23 -5.10 -19.53 -18.08
C ALA A 23 -3.87 -18.61 -18.20
N ASP A 24 -3.99 -17.50 -18.96
CA ASP A 24 -2.90 -16.53 -19.13
C ASP A 24 -2.45 -15.85 -17.82
N LEU A 25 -3.38 -15.60 -16.90
CA LEU A 25 -3.04 -15.05 -15.58
C LEU A 25 -2.39 -16.12 -14.70
N ILE A 26 -2.93 -17.34 -14.72
CA ILE A 26 -2.41 -18.47 -13.94
C ILE A 26 -0.98 -18.78 -14.36
N HIS A 27 -0.74 -18.93 -15.66
CA HIS A 27 0.60 -19.18 -16.21
C HIS A 27 1.60 -18.09 -15.83
N ARG A 28 1.17 -16.83 -15.84
CA ARG A 28 2.02 -15.72 -15.44
C ARG A 28 2.38 -15.78 -13.96
N LEU A 29 1.41 -16.05 -13.08
CA LEU A 29 1.62 -16.17 -11.64
C LEU A 29 2.49 -17.39 -11.30
N GLU A 30 2.27 -18.53 -11.97
CA GLU A 30 3.08 -19.75 -11.82
C GLU A 30 4.53 -19.53 -12.26
N ALA A 31 4.75 -18.67 -13.27
CA ALA A 31 6.08 -18.26 -13.70
C ALA A 31 6.72 -17.19 -12.78
N GLY A 32 6.07 -16.80 -11.68
CA GLY A 32 6.56 -15.77 -10.75
C GLY A 32 6.33 -14.33 -11.21
N GLY A 33 5.53 -14.12 -12.27
CA GLY A 33 5.12 -12.80 -12.73
C GLY A 33 4.00 -12.20 -11.85
N SER A 34 3.61 -10.96 -12.14
CA SER A 34 2.60 -10.25 -11.35
C SER A 34 1.17 -10.46 -11.88
N MET A 35 0.16 -10.10 -11.08
CA MET A 35 -1.25 -10.25 -11.45
C MET A 35 -1.65 -9.38 -12.65
N LEU A 36 -0.98 -8.23 -12.83
CA LEU A 36 -1.17 -7.31 -13.95
C LEU A 36 0.04 -7.41 -14.90
N PRO A 37 0.00 -6.84 -16.11
CA PRO A 37 1.20 -6.75 -16.93
C PRO A 37 2.22 -5.78 -16.31
N ASP A 38 3.49 -6.16 -16.26
CA ASP A 38 4.58 -5.32 -15.73
C ASP A 38 5.02 -4.28 -16.77
N THR A 39 4.18 -3.27 -17.00
CA THR A 39 4.46 -2.13 -17.90
C THR A 39 4.84 -0.88 -17.11
N PRO A 40 5.68 0.03 -17.66
CA PRO A 40 6.00 1.30 -17.02
C PRO A 40 4.75 2.13 -16.68
N GLU A 41 3.74 2.10 -17.54
CA GLU A 41 2.47 2.79 -17.36
C GLU A 41 1.70 2.25 -16.15
N ASN A 42 1.58 0.93 -16.04
CA ASN A 42 0.89 0.29 -14.90
C ASN A 42 1.62 0.59 -13.59
N LEU A 43 2.96 0.52 -13.59
CA LEU A 43 3.76 0.84 -12.41
C LEU A 43 3.52 2.28 -11.94
N LYS A 44 3.57 3.25 -12.86
CA LYS A 44 3.32 4.66 -12.54
C LYS A 44 1.93 4.87 -11.93
N GLN A 45 0.90 4.26 -12.51
CA GLN A 45 -0.46 4.38 -12.01
C GLN A 45 -0.62 3.76 -10.61
N ILE A 46 -0.12 2.54 -10.41
CA ILE A 46 -0.21 1.83 -9.13
C ILE A 46 0.49 2.59 -8.01
N ILE A 47 1.71 3.08 -8.25
CA ILE A 47 2.44 3.89 -7.26
C ILE A 47 1.72 5.21 -6.98
N GLY A 48 1.14 5.84 -8.00
CA GLY A 48 0.31 7.04 -7.83
C GLY A 48 -0.89 6.79 -6.92
N ILE A 49 -1.61 5.69 -7.13
CA ILE A 49 -2.74 5.29 -6.28
C ILE A 49 -2.25 5.00 -4.86
N TYR A 50 -1.16 4.26 -4.67
CA TYR A 50 -0.61 3.98 -3.34
C TYR A 50 -0.25 5.26 -2.59
N LYS A 51 0.39 6.23 -3.26
CA LYS A 51 0.71 7.51 -2.62
C LYS A 51 -0.54 8.33 -2.29
N ALA A 52 -1.49 8.42 -3.21
CA ALA A 52 -2.74 9.16 -3.00
C ALA A 52 -3.57 8.55 -1.86
N TYR A 53 -3.60 7.22 -1.75
CA TYR A 53 -4.39 6.51 -0.75
C TYR A 53 -3.71 6.43 0.63
N ALA A 54 -2.38 6.51 0.68
CA ALA A 54 -1.63 6.52 1.93
C ALA A 54 -2.01 7.69 2.85
N VAL A 55 -2.32 8.86 2.29
CA VAL A 55 -2.68 10.07 3.05
C VAL A 55 -4.02 9.93 3.80
N PRO A 56 -5.16 9.61 3.15
CA PRO A 56 -6.41 9.38 3.86
C PRO A 56 -6.36 8.14 4.75
N MET A 57 -5.62 7.09 4.34
CA MET A 57 -5.42 5.92 5.21
C MET A 57 -4.69 6.26 6.51
N ASP A 58 -3.75 7.22 6.48
CA ASP A 58 -3.07 7.72 7.68
C ASP A 58 -4.04 8.40 8.65
N PHE A 59 -5.02 9.14 8.14
CA PHE A 59 -6.10 9.66 8.98
C PHE A 59 -6.97 8.53 9.55
N TYR A 60 -7.38 7.58 8.70
CA TYR A 60 -8.30 6.52 9.10
C TYR A 60 -7.81 5.66 10.24
N TRP A 61 -6.55 5.21 10.24
CA TRP A 61 -6.09 4.36 11.34
C TRP A 61 -6.06 5.13 12.67
N ARG A 62 -5.75 6.42 12.65
CA ARG A 62 -5.76 7.30 13.84
C ARG A 62 -7.18 7.50 14.35
N ASP A 63 -8.10 7.81 13.45
CA ASP A 63 -9.51 8.04 13.76
C ASP A 63 -10.20 6.77 14.28
N LEU A 64 -9.94 5.62 13.64
CA LEU A 64 -10.46 4.33 14.11
C LEU A 64 -9.97 4.00 15.52
N LEU A 65 -8.69 4.28 15.82
CA LEU A 65 -8.14 4.09 17.16
C LEU A 65 -8.79 5.05 18.18
N TYR A 66 -8.95 6.32 17.82
CA TYR A 66 -9.64 7.30 18.65
C TYR A 66 -11.09 6.91 18.95
N ILE A 67 -11.84 6.50 17.92
CA ILE A 67 -13.23 6.05 18.08
C ILE A 67 -13.29 4.83 19.01
N ALA A 68 -12.39 3.86 18.83
CA ALA A 68 -12.34 2.65 19.64
C ALA A 68 -12.00 2.92 21.11
N GLU A 69 -11.13 3.90 21.40
CA GLU A 69 -10.66 4.16 22.77
C GLU A 69 -11.45 5.25 23.50
N ARG A 70 -11.99 6.23 22.79
CA ARG A 70 -12.59 7.44 23.38
C ARG A 70 -14.09 7.59 23.14
N VAL A 71 -14.62 6.97 22.09
CA VAL A 71 -16.02 7.16 21.65
C VAL A 71 -16.82 5.86 21.70
N PHE A 72 -16.19 4.74 22.08
CA PHE A 72 -16.82 3.44 22.15
C PHE A 72 -18.06 3.46 23.05
N LEU A 73 -19.19 2.97 22.52
CA LEU A 73 -20.50 2.95 23.18
C LEU A 73 -21.06 4.32 23.61
N ASN A 74 -20.52 5.43 23.08
CA ASN A 74 -21.16 6.72 23.27
C ASN A 74 -22.50 6.75 22.49
N PRO A 75 -23.66 6.89 23.17
CA PRO A 75 -24.96 6.82 22.51
C PRO A 75 -25.24 8.02 21.60
N LEU A 76 -24.51 9.14 21.74
CA LEU A 76 -24.65 10.33 20.91
C LEU A 76 -23.27 10.85 20.45
N PRO A 77 -22.64 10.18 19.47
CA PRO A 77 -21.25 10.45 19.09
C PRO A 77 -21.16 11.59 18.04
N ALA A 78 -21.70 12.78 18.38
CA ALA A 78 -21.83 13.92 17.47
C ALA A 78 -20.48 14.42 16.88
N PHE A 79 -19.37 14.22 17.61
CA PHE A 79 -18.04 14.69 17.23
C PHE A 79 -17.03 13.55 17.01
N LYS A 80 -17.50 12.35 16.65
CA LYS A 80 -16.63 11.15 16.57
C LYS A 80 -15.46 11.25 15.58
N TYR A 81 -15.58 12.09 14.56
CA TYR A 81 -14.54 12.33 13.55
C TYR A 81 -13.64 13.53 13.86
N PHE A 82 -13.89 14.23 14.98
CA PHE A 82 -13.02 15.30 15.47
C PHE A 82 -11.98 14.70 16.40
N ILE A 83 -11.03 14.00 15.80
CA ILE A 83 -9.92 13.35 16.50
C ILE A 83 -9.12 14.37 17.33
N SER A 84 -8.64 13.95 18.51
CA SER A 84 -7.80 14.83 19.33
C SER A 84 -6.39 14.97 18.74
N LYS A 85 -5.73 16.10 19.05
CA LYS A 85 -4.35 16.36 18.62
C LYS A 85 -3.38 15.26 19.08
N GLU A 86 -3.60 14.69 20.26
CA GLU A 86 -2.80 13.58 20.78
C GLU A 86 -2.81 12.38 19.83
N TYR A 87 -3.96 11.98 19.30
CA TYR A 87 -4.07 10.86 18.37
C TYR A 87 -3.55 11.21 16.96
N LEU A 88 -3.70 12.47 16.54
CA LEU A 88 -3.12 12.95 15.30
C LEU A 88 -1.57 12.95 15.33
N ASP A 89 -0.99 13.18 16.51
CA ASP A 89 0.46 13.19 16.72
C ASP A 89 1.04 11.83 17.13
N LEU A 90 0.21 10.78 17.29
CA LEU A 90 0.70 9.46 17.66
C LEU A 90 1.81 8.99 16.70
N PRO A 91 2.96 8.54 17.21
CA PRO A 91 4.02 8.02 16.36
C PRO A 91 3.56 6.72 15.72
N ASN A 92 3.68 6.64 14.40
CA ASN A 92 3.39 5.43 13.66
C ASN A 92 4.39 4.33 14.03
N SER A 93 3.88 3.14 14.36
CA SER A 93 4.67 2.03 14.89
C SER A 93 5.76 1.50 13.95
N TYR A 94 5.66 1.77 12.64
CA TYR A 94 6.63 1.33 11.61
C TYR A 94 7.42 2.47 10.93
N ALA A 95 7.40 3.67 11.51
CA ALA A 95 8.10 4.84 10.99
C ALA A 95 8.83 5.60 12.11
N GLY A 96 9.83 6.41 11.75
CA GLY A 96 10.65 7.17 12.70
C GLY A 96 11.78 6.38 13.35
N GLU A 97 12.59 7.08 14.13
CA GLU A 97 13.81 6.54 14.74
C GLU A 97 13.51 5.61 15.93
N GLN A 98 12.36 5.79 16.59
CA GLN A 98 11.97 4.98 17.74
C GLN A 98 11.19 3.72 17.37
N SER A 99 10.91 3.49 16.08
CA SER A 99 10.17 2.32 15.61
C SER A 99 11.01 1.04 15.74
N LYS A 100 10.36 -0.04 16.19
CA LYS A 100 10.94 -1.40 16.20
C LYS A 100 11.20 -1.94 14.80
N LEU A 101 10.48 -1.45 13.80
CA LEU A 101 10.56 -1.90 12.41
C LEU A 101 10.32 -0.73 11.46
N ARG A 102 11.41 -0.16 10.93
CA ARG A 102 11.35 1.03 10.07
C ARG A 102 11.18 0.65 8.59
N ILE A 103 9.93 0.53 8.14
CA ILE A 103 9.58 0.25 6.73
C ILE A 103 9.45 1.56 5.96
N TRP A 104 8.74 2.53 6.54
CA TRP A 104 8.52 3.83 5.93
C TRP A 104 9.71 4.75 6.19
N ARG A 105 10.18 5.41 5.13
CA ARG A 105 11.31 6.34 5.20
C ARG A 105 10.91 7.78 5.53
N GLY A 106 9.62 8.09 5.54
CA GLY A 106 9.16 9.39 6.02
C GLY A 106 9.11 9.47 7.54
N GLY A 107 8.53 10.55 8.06
CA GLY A 107 8.39 10.76 9.50
C GLY A 107 7.36 9.82 10.15
N GLU A 108 7.41 9.74 11.48
CA GLU A 108 6.46 9.01 12.33
C GLU A 108 5.12 9.72 12.56
N LYS A 109 5.11 11.04 12.32
CA LYS A 109 3.93 11.90 12.48
C LYS A 109 2.96 11.75 11.30
N ALA A 110 1.78 12.33 11.45
CA ALA A 110 0.81 12.43 10.36
C ALA A 110 1.44 13.00 9.08
N HIS A 111 0.97 12.51 7.93
CA HIS A 111 1.43 12.97 6.63
C HIS A 111 1.32 14.50 6.52
N PRO A 112 2.36 15.20 6.04
CA PRO A 112 2.32 16.65 5.88
C PRO A 112 1.15 17.13 5.01
N GLU A 113 0.80 16.35 3.98
CA GLU A 113 -0.33 16.63 3.11
C GLU A 113 -1.66 16.57 3.85
N LEU A 114 -1.82 15.62 4.78
CA LEU A 114 -3.00 15.52 5.64
C LEU A 114 -3.09 16.74 6.56
N LEU A 115 -1.97 17.15 7.17
CA LEU A 115 -1.93 18.33 8.05
C LEU A 115 -2.27 19.61 7.28
N ALA A 116 -1.70 19.77 6.08
CA ALA A 116 -1.99 20.89 5.21
C ALA A 116 -3.47 20.92 4.78
N PHE A 117 -4.06 19.77 4.48
CA PHE A 117 -5.48 19.64 4.18
C PHE A 117 -6.36 20.05 5.37
N MET A 118 -6.04 19.58 6.57
CA MET A 118 -6.80 19.94 7.78
C MET A 118 -6.70 21.42 8.14
N GLU A 119 -5.56 22.07 7.85
CA GLU A 119 -5.34 23.49 8.12
C GLU A 119 -6.03 24.40 7.10
N ARG A 120 -5.93 24.08 5.80
CA ARG A 120 -6.36 24.96 4.70
C ARG A 120 -7.67 24.56 4.03
N GLY A 121 -8.10 23.31 4.18
CA GLY A 121 -9.32 22.79 3.56
C GLY A 121 -9.26 22.67 2.03
N GLU A 122 -8.08 22.75 1.43
CA GLU A 122 -7.89 22.73 -0.04
C GLU A 122 -7.74 21.29 -0.57
N THR A 123 -8.47 21.00 -1.66
CA THR A 123 -8.44 19.73 -2.43
C THR A 123 -7.41 19.74 -3.54
#